data_AF-A0A7V9NUB7-F1
#
_entry.id   AF-A0A7V9NUB7-F1
#
_cell.length_a   1.000
_cell.length_b   1.000
_cell.length_c   1.000
_cell.angle_alpha   90.00
_cell.angle_beta   90.00
_cell.angle_gamma   90.00
#
_symmetry.space_group_name_H-M   'P 1'
#
loop_
_entity.id
_entity.type
_entity.pdbx_description
1 polymer ?
#
loop_
_entity_poly.entity_id
_entity_poly.type
_entity_poly.pdbx_seq_one_letter_code
_entity_poly.pdbx_strand_id
1 'polypeptide(L)'
;EGGYDEALAEWDHQQNPDREAAVSTASGREQAMHVVAEVAASDDHDVSAAVEELDDAEAGAEALRHVLVGGVHAVEDFAKEVAEAEGGDVLKPHEATKIIGEVLAELD
;
A
#
# COMPACT_ATOMS: atom_id res chain seq x y z
N GLU A 1 -16.86 7.39 -20.81
CA GLU A 1 -16.86 7.04 -19.38
C GLU A 1 -15.45 7.35 -18.89
N GLY A 2 -15.21 8.60 -18.49
CA GLY A 2 -13.95 9.05 -17.91
C GLY A 2 -14.25 9.40 -16.47
N GLY A 3 -13.87 8.51 -15.55
CA GLY A 3 -14.23 8.57 -14.13
C GLY A 3 -13.47 9.68 -13.40
N TYR A 4 -13.83 9.87 -12.12
CA TYR A 4 -13.13 10.76 -11.18
C TYR A 4 -11.60 10.59 -11.23
N ASP A 5 -11.11 9.40 -11.57
CA ASP A 5 -9.70 9.04 -11.65
C ASP A 5 -8.93 9.78 -12.77
N GLU A 6 -9.54 10.06 -13.93
CA GLU A 6 -8.87 10.84 -15.00
C GLU A 6 -8.67 12.30 -14.59
N ALA A 7 -9.67 12.89 -13.93
CA ALA A 7 -9.58 14.28 -13.46
C ALA A 7 -8.57 14.44 -12.32
N LEU A 8 -8.42 13.43 -11.47
CA LEU A 8 -7.44 13.42 -10.39
C LEU A 8 -6.01 13.24 -10.94
N ALA A 9 -5.83 12.34 -11.91
CA ALA A 9 -4.55 12.14 -12.59
C ALA A 9 -4.11 13.39 -13.37
N GLU A 10 -5.04 14.08 -14.03
CA GLU A 10 -4.75 15.35 -14.72
C GLU A 10 -4.39 16.47 -13.75
N TRP A 11 -5.03 16.52 -12.57
CA TRP A 11 -4.71 17.49 -11.53
C TRP A 11 -3.33 17.22 -10.90
N ASP A 12 -2.97 15.97 -10.61
CA ASP A 12 -1.66 15.61 -10.06
C ASP A 12 -0.53 15.92 -11.03
N HIS A 13 -0.70 15.60 -12.32
CA HIS A 13 0.29 15.93 -13.35
C HIS A 13 0.53 17.45 -13.49
N GLN A 14 -0.49 18.28 -13.23
CA GLN A 14 -0.33 19.75 -13.20
C GLN A 14 0.46 20.25 -11.99
N GLN A 15 0.39 19.56 -10.84
CA GLN A 15 1.13 19.94 -9.63
C GLN A 15 2.56 19.37 -9.64
N ASN A 16 2.74 18.19 -10.23
CA ASN A 16 3.99 17.45 -10.27
C ASN A 16 4.33 17.08 -11.72
N PRO A 17 4.80 18.04 -12.55
CA PRO A 17 4.98 17.83 -13.99
C PRO A 17 6.08 16.81 -14.32
N ASP A 18 7.05 16.64 -13.42
CA ASP A 18 8.14 15.68 -13.54
C ASP A 18 7.82 14.31 -12.91
N ARG A 19 6.68 14.19 -12.20
CA ARG A 19 6.25 12.94 -11.59
C ARG A 19 5.44 12.15 -12.60
N GLU A 20 5.91 10.95 -12.95
CA GLU A 20 5.08 10.02 -13.71
C GLU A 20 3.83 9.69 -12.87
N ALA A 21 2.67 9.54 -13.52
CA ALA A 21 1.44 9.22 -12.80
C ALA A 21 1.67 7.96 -11.96
N ALA A 22 1.58 8.09 -10.64
CA ALA A 22 1.73 6.97 -9.73
C ALA A 22 0.53 6.03 -9.94
N VAL A 23 0.72 5.02 -10.78
CA VAL A 23 -0.25 3.95 -10.98
C VAL A 23 0.13 2.81 -10.04
N SER A 24 -0.82 2.38 -9.22
CA SER A 24 -0.70 1.12 -8.49
C SER A 24 -0.47 -0.02 -9.51
N THR A 25 0.77 -0.47 -9.64
CA THR A 25 1.13 -1.59 -10.51
C THR A 25 0.82 -2.91 -9.80
N ALA A 26 0.67 -4.00 -10.56
CA ALA A 26 0.50 -5.33 -9.95
C ALA A 26 1.68 -5.70 -9.05
N SER A 27 2.91 -5.38 -9.48
CA SER A 27 4.13 -5.59 -8.69
C SER A 27 4.20 -4.70 -7.46
N GLY A 28 3.77 -3.44 -7.54
CA GLY A 28 3.69 -2.56 -6.38
C GLY A 28 2.69 -3.07 -5.35
N ARG A 29 1.55 -3.61 -5.81
CA ARG A 29 0.56 -4.23 -4.92
C ARG A 29 1.08 -5.50 -4.24
N GLU A 30 1.83 -6.34 -4.96
CA GLU A 30 2.50 -7.52 -4.39
C GLU A 30 3.54 -7.13 -3.34
N GLN A 31 4.38 -6.15 -3.65
CA GLN A 31 5.37 -5.63 -2.70
C GLN A 31 4.72 -5.00 -1.45
N ALA A 32 3.62 -4.28 -1.63
CA ALA A 32 2.83 -3.74 -0.53
C ALA A 32 2.26 -4.85 0.37
N MET A 33 1.78 -5.96 -0.21
CA MET A 33 1.33 -7.11 0.59
C MET A 33 2.47 -7.73 1.38
N HIS A 34 3.63 -7.90 0.74
CA HIS A 34 4.81 -8.50 1.36
C HIS A 34 5.28 -7.69 2.58
N VAL A 35 5.45 -6.37 2.44
CA VAL A 35 5.86 -5.51 3.56
C VAL A 35 4.85 -5.51 4.69
N VAL A 36 3.55 -5.45 4.38
CA VAL A 36 2.52 -5.51 5.43
C VAL A 36 2.55 -6.85 6.17
N ALA A 37 2.80 -7.96 5.45
CA ALA A 37 2.94 -9.27 6.07
C ALA A 37 4.19 -9.39 6.95
N GLU A 38 5.34 -8.90 6.50
CA GLU A 38 6.57 -8.88 7.29
C GLU A 38 6.40 -8.09 8.59
N VAL A 39 5.89 -6.86 8.48
CA VAL A 39 5.67 -6.00 9.66
C VAL A 39 4.65 -6.64 10.63
N ALA A 40 3.63 -7.32 10.10
CA ALA A 40 2.66 -8.05 10.91
C ALA A 40 3.26 -9.29 11.61
N ALA A 41 4.21 -9.97 10.96
CA ALA A 41 4.86 -11.17 11.49
C ALA A 41 6.03 -10.85 12.45
N SER A 42 6.57 -9.64 12.39
CA SER A 42 7.67 -9.19 13.24
C SER A 42 7.22 -8.99 14.69
N ASP A 43 7.88 -9.67 15.63
CA ASP A 43 7.64 -9.52 17.09
C ASP A 43 7.86 -8.06 17.56
N ASP A 44 8.79 -7.35 16.93
CA ASP A 44 9.14 -5.96 17.25
C ASP A 44 8.49 -4.94 16.31
N HIS A 45 7.70 -5.39 15.33
CA HIS A 45 7.04 -4.53 14.34
C HIS A 45 8.03 -3.64 13.56
N ASP A 46 9.11 -4.25 13.08
CA ASP A 46 10.21 -3.53 12.43
C ASP A 46 9.83 -3.05 11.02
N VAL A 47 9.29 -1.83 10.94
CA VAL A 47 8.84 -1.20 9.69
C VAL A 47 10.00 -0.80 8.80
N SER A 48 11.08 -0.25 9.40
CA SER A 48 12.23 0.23 8.63
C SER A 48 12.91 -0.91 7.89
N ALA A 49 13.10 -2.06 8.55
CA ALA A 49 13.68 -3.24 7.91
C ALA A 49 12.82 -3.72 6.70
N ALA A 50 11.50 -3.83 6.90
CA ALA A 50 10.60 -4.28 5.83
C ALA A 50 10.57 -3.32 4.63
N VAL A 51 10.61 -2.00 4.89
CA VAL A 51 10.64 -0.99 3.82
C VAL A 51 11.97 -0.98 3.06
N GLU A 52 13.10 -1.26 3.71
CA GLU A 52 14.41 -1.35 3.06
C GLU A 52 14.50 -2.50 2.03
N GLU A 53 13.65 -3.53 2.15
CA GLU A 53 13.61 -4.66 1.23
C GLU A 53 12.73 -4.42 -0.01
N LEU A 54 12.04 -3.27 -0.10
CA LEU A 54 11.22 -2.91 -1.27
C LEU A 54 12.08 -2.63 -2.50
N ASP A 55 11.80 -3.35 -3.59
CA ASP A 55 12.41 -3.08 -4.90
C ASP A 55 11.90 -1.75 -5.51
N ASP A 56 10.63 -1.40 -5.28
CA ASP A 56 9.98 -0.18 -5.76
C ASP A 56 9.11 0.44 -4.65
N ALA A 57 9.77 1.23 -3.81
CA ALA A 57 9.18 1.94 -2.69
C ALA A 57 7.99 2.85 -3.10
N GLU A 58 8.07 3.51 -4.25
CA GLU A 58 7.00 4.42 -4.70
C GLU A 58 5.76 3.65 -5.16
N ALA A 59 5.94 2.56 -5.92
CA ALA A 59 4.83 1.71 -6.34
C ALA A 59 4.15 1.01 -5.15
N GLY A 60 4.93 0.57 -4.16
CA GLY A 60 4.40 0.02 -2.90
C GLY A 60 3.61 1.06 -2.11
N ALA A 61 4.15 2.26 -1.94
CA ALA A 61 3.46 3.36 -1.26
C ALA A 61 2.14 3.71 -1.94
N GLU A 62 2.12 3.81 -3.27
CA GLU A 62 0.89 4.16 -3.99
C GLU A 62 -0.19 3.09 -3.86
N ALA A 63 0.19 1.80 -3.92
CA ALA A 63 -0.74 0.69 -3.69
C ALA A 63 -1.37 0.79 -2.28
N LEU A 64 -0.56 1.09 -1.26
CA LEU A 64 -1.02 1.27 0.10
C LEU A 64 -1.95 2.49 0.29
N ARG A 65 -1.64 3.62 -0.36
CA ARG A 65 -2.53 4.80 -0.36
C ARG A 65 -3.87 4.47 -1.00
N HIS A 66 -3.88 3.73 -2.11
CA HIS A 66 -5.10 3.31 -2.79
C HIS A 66 -5.99 2.47 -1.86
N VAL A 67 -5.40 1.55 -1.09
CA VAL A 67 -6.11 0.74 -0.09
C VAL A 67 -6.77 1.63 0.97
N LEU A 68 -6.04 2.62 1.53
CA LEU A 68 -6.60 3.52 2.54
C LEU A 68 -7.71 4.42 1.98
N VAL A 69 -7.56 4.93 0.76
CA VAL A 69 -8.58 5.73 0.07
C VAL A 69 -9.85 4.92 -0.17
N GLY A 70 -9.72 3.62 -0.47
CA GLY A 70 -10.85 2.69 -0.61
C GLY A 70 -11.61 2.41 0.69
N GLY A 71 -11.09 2.84 1.84
CA GLY A 71 -11.75 2.73 3.15
C GLY A 71 -11.78 1.31 3.71
N VAL A 72 -12.63 1.09 4.72
CA VAL A 72 -12.61 -0.12 5.56
C VAL A 72 -12.75 -1.42 4.75
N HIS A 73 -13.62 -1.45 3.73
CA HIS A 73 -13.80 -2.65 2.92
C HIS A 73 -12.59 -2.95 2.02
N ALA A 74 -11.93 -1.92 1.48
CA ALA A 74 -10.69 -2.11 0.73
C ALA A 74 -9.57 -2.64 1.65
N VAL A 75 -9.50 -2.15 2.89
CA VAL A 75 -8.56 -2.68 3.89
C VAL A 75 -8.90 -4.13 4.26
N GLU A 76 -10.17 -4.47 4.44
CA GLU A 76 -10.63 -5.84 4.71
C GLU A 76 -10.28 -6.81 3.59
N ASP A 77 -10.49 -6.40 2.33
CA ASP A 77 -10.15 -7.22 1.17
C ASP A 77 -8.64 -7.32 0.99
N PHE A 78 -7.91 -6.22 1.14
CA PHE A 78 -6.45 -6.23 1.15
C PHE A 78 -5.88 -7.18 2.22
N ALA A 79 -6.41 -7.16 3.45
CA ALA A 79 -5.97 -8.05 4.52
C ALA A 79 -6.19 -9.54 4.20
N LYS A 80 -7.27 -9.88 3.47
CA LYS A 80 -7.49 -11.25 2.99
C LYS A 80 -6.48 -11.61 1.91
N GLU A 81 -6.25 -10.71 0.97
CA GLU A 81 -5.28 -10.92 -0.11
C GLU A 81 -3.85 -11.11 0.44
N VAL A 82 -3.46 -10.36 1.48
CA VAL A 82 -2.19 -10.56 2.19
C VAL A 82 -2.10 -11.99 2.77
N ALA A 83 -3.14 -12.43 3.50
CA ALA A 83 -3.15 -13.77 4.07
C ALA A 83 -3.21 -14.88 3.01
N GLU A 84 -3.84 -14.63 1.86
CA GLU A 84 -3.87 -15.57 0.73
C GLU A 84 -2.51 -15.66 0.01
N ALA A 85 -1.80 -14.55 -0.14
CA ALA A 85 -0.51 -14.47 -0.82
C ALA A 85 0.65 -14.97 0.04
N GLU A 86 0.74 -14.46 1.27
CA GLU A 86 1.89 -14.66 2.17
C GLU A 86 1.63 -15.78 3.19
N GLY A 87 0.38 -16.22 3.32
CA GLY A 87 -0.06 -17.14 4.37
C GLY A 87 -0.29 -16.45 5.71
N GLY A 88 -0.83 -17.20 6.68
CA GLY A 88 -1.11 -16.71 8.03
C GLY A 88 -2.59 -16.36 8.27
N ASP A 89 -2.84 -15.70 9.40
CA ASP A 89 -4.18 -15.28 9.79
C ASP A 89 -4.54 -13.93 9.14
N VAL A 90 -5.81 -13.77 8.76
CA VAL A 90 -6.31 -12.49 8.23
C VAL A 90 -6.20 -11.41 9.30
N LEU A 91 -5.47 -10.33 8.98
CA LEU A 91 -5.33 -9.17 9.86
C LEU A 91 -6.70 -8.54 10.15
N LYS A 92 -6.91 -8.08 11.39
CA LYS A 92 -8.10 -7.28 11.67
C LYS A 92 -7.99 -5.93 10.95
N PRO A 93 -9.11 -5.31 10.53
CA PRO A 93 -9.06 -4.09 9.72
C PRO A 93 -8.29 -2.93 10.38
N HIS A 94 -8.39 -2.76 11.70
CA HIS A 94 -7.65 -1.72 12.42
C HIS A 94 -6.16 -2.02 12.58
N GLU A 95 -5.78 -3.30 12.64
CA GLU A 95 -4.37 -3.73 12.66
C GLU A 95 -3.75 -3.48 11.28
N ALA A 96 -4.42 -3.92 10.20
CA ALA A 96 -3.99 -3.63 8.84
C ALA A 96 -3.89 -2.12 8.57
N THR A 97 -4.91 -1.33 8.94
CA THR A 97 -4.88 0.14 8.77
C THR A 97 -3.69 0.77 9.50
N LYS A 98 -3.36 0.30 10.72
CA LYS A 98 -2.24 0.81 11.51
C LYS A 98 -0.91 0.54 10.81
N ILE A 99 -0.69 -0.71 10.39
CA ILE A 99 0.53 -1.13 9.69
C ILE A 99 0.71 -0.33 8.41
N ILE A 100 -0.34 -0.23 7.60
CA ILE A 100 -0.31 0.52 6.34
C ILE A 100 0.08 1.98 6.61
N GLY A 101 -0.47 2.61 7.65
CA GLY A 101 -0.12 3.99 8.02
C GLY A 101 1.34 4.15 8.48
N GLU A 102 1.88 3.17 9.22
CA GLU A 102 3.28 3.17 9.69
C GLU A 102 4.25 2.97 8.52
N VAL A 103 3.97 2.03 7.61
CA VAL A 103 4.75 1.81 6.39
C VAL A 103 4.76 3.06 5.50
N LEU A 104 3.60 3.69 5.31
CA LEU A 104 3.52 4.93 4.53
C LEU A 104 4.29 6.09 5.18
N ALA A 105 4.32 6.17 6.51
CA ALA A 105 5.05 7.21 7.22
C ALA A 105 6.58 7.05 7.11
N GLU A 106 7.07 5.82 6.90
CA GLU A 106 8.48 5.55 6.65
C GLU A 106 8.89 5.79 5.18
N LEU A 107 7.94 5.62 4.25
CA LEU A 107 8.15 5.81 2.82
C LEU A 107 8.08 7.28 2.34
N ASP A 108 7.51 8.18 3.15
CA ASP A 108 7.38 9.64 2.88
C ASP A 108 8.64 10.45 3.23
#